data_AF-A0A0D5LUH1-F1
#
_entry.id   AF-A0A0D5LUH1-F1
#
_cell.length_a   1.000
_cell.length_b   1.000
_cell.length_c   1.000
_cell.angle_alpha   90.00
_cell.angle_beta   90.00
_cell.angle_gamma   90.00
#
_symmetry.space_group_name_H-M   'P 1'
#
loop_
_entity.id
_entity.type
_entity.pdbx_description
1 polymer ?
#
loop_
_entity_poly.entity_id
_entity_poly.type
_entity_poly.pdbx_seq_one_letter_code
_entity_poly.pdbx_strand_id
1 'polypeptide(L)'
;MSMATDSRRCRELGQNANEARAFLKQAVREEELNKQEVRKLEEFISQSQGKLINLEQGLSIILASAVDLLRSLMKSKRRLPFPKPESAPEAIAQFKLIADEKAQLKEAKQLLAYRRDQLAQKRRDIPYFQGALKKNADVQRRNGC
;
A
#
# COMPACT_ATOMS: atom_id res chain seq x y z
N MET A 1 4.50 -26.50 52.31
CA MET A 1 3.37 -26.11 51.43
C MET A 1 3.81 -25.69 50.01
N SER A 2 4.95 -26.18 49.46
CA SER A 2 5.59 -25.52 48.30
C SER A 2 5.37 -26.15 46.91
N MET A 3 5.05 -27.44 46.80
CA MET A 3 5.07 -28.12 45.48
C MET A 3 3.84 -27.86 44.59
N ALA A 4 2.67 -27.60 45.17
CA ALA A 4 1.44 -27.36 44.40
C ALA A 4 1.43 -26.00 43.70
N THR A 5 2.05 -24.98 44.33
CA THR A 5 2.23 -23.63 43.78
C THR A 5 3.24 -23.60 42.63
N ASP A 6 4.33 -24.36 42.73
CA ASP A 6 5.34 -24.45 41.66
C ASP A 6 4.80 -25.18 40.42
N SER A 7 4.02 -26.26 40.60
CA SER A 7 3.36 -26.97 39.48
C SER A 7 2.34 -26.11 38.73
N ARG A 8 1.60 -25.24 39.45
CA ARG A 8 0.62 -24.33 38.83
C ARG A 8 1.31 -23.22 38.05
N ARG A 9 2.34 -22.61 38.64
CA ARG A 9 3.16 -21.56 38.01
C ARG A 9 3.85 -22.04 36.74
N CYS A 10 4.37 -23.27 36.72
CA CYS A 10 4.99 -23.83 35.52
C CYS A 10 3.99 -24.13 34.41
N ARG A 11 2.76 -24.54 34.74
CA ARG A 11 1.67 -24.69 33.77
C ARG A 11 1.26 -23.36 33.15
N GLU A 12 1.09 -22.32 33.95
CA GLU A 12 0.75 -20.97 33.48
C GLU A 12 1.86 -20.38 32.59
N LEU A 13 3.13 -20.53 32.97
CA LEU A 13 4.27 -20.13 32.14
C LEU A 13 4.33 -20.90 30.80
N GLY A 14 3.99 -22.19 30.83
CA GLY A 14 3.92 -23.04 29.63
C GLY A 14 2.80 -22.62 28.67
N GLN A 15 1.61 -22.32 29.19
CA GLN A 15 0.50 -21.80 28.40
C GLN A 15 0.82 -20.45 27.76
N ASN A 16 1.34 -19.50 28.56
CA ASN A 16 1.75 -18.18 28.08
C ASN A 16 2.86 -18.26 27.00
N ALA A 17 3.79 -19.21 27.14
CA ALA A 17 4.84 -19.43 26.15
C ALA A 17 4.28 -20.02 24.84
N ASN A 18 3.28 -20.91 24.91
CA ASN A 18 2.66 -21.49 23.72
C ASN A 18 1.83 -20.46 22.95
N GLU A 19 1.06 -19.63 23.66
CA GLU A 19 0.30 -18.53 23.06
C GLU A 19 1.23 -17.51 22.40
N ALA A 20 2.27 -17.06 23.11
CA ALA A 20 3.24 -16.11 22.55
C ALA A 20 3.99 -16.68 21.33
N ARG A 21 4.27 -17.99 21.29
CA ARG A 21 4.81 -18.66 20.09
C ARG A 21 3.83 -18.65 18.92
N ALA A 22 2.55 -18.90 19.17
CA ALA A 22 1.52 -18.86 18.14
C ALA A 22 1.37 -17.45 17.55
N PHE A 23 1.27 -16.43 18.40
CA PHE A 23 1.25 -15.03 17.99
C PHE A 23 2.49 -14.64 17.19
N LEU A 24 3.69 -15.02 17.66
CA LEU A 24 4.93 -14.72 16.95
C LEU A 24 4.96 -15.36 15.56
N LYS A 25 4.54 -16.62 15.44
CA LYS A 25 4.48 -17.33 14.14
C LYS A 25 3.49 -16.68 13.19
N GLN A 26 2.39 -16.14 13.69
CA GLN A 26 1.43 -15.39 12.89
C GLN A 26 2.01 -14.02 12.49
N ALA A 27 2.55 -13.26 13.43
CA ALA A 27 3.11 -11.93 13.21
C ALA A 27 4.23 -11.95 12.15
N VAL A 28 5.15 -12.93 12.20
CA VAL A 28 6.23 -13.09 11.20
C VAL A 28 5.67 -13.38 9.81
N ARG A 29 4.66 -14.26 9.71
CA ARG A 29 4.03 -14.58 8.42
C ARG A 29 3.34 -13.37 7.82
N GLU A 30 2.58 -12.65 8.63
CA GLU A 30 1.91 -11.45 8.16
C GLU A 30 2.86 -10.27 7.91
N GLU A 31 4.02 -10.22 8.56
CA GLU A 31 5.08 -9.26 8.24
C GLU A 31 5.61 -9.50 6.82
N GLU A 32 5.90 -10.75 6.48
CA GLU A 32 6.39 -11.10 5.15
C GLU A 32 5.35 -10.83 4.07
N LEU A 33 4.09 -11.19 4.32
CA LEU A 33 2.98 -10.84 3.42
C LEU A 33 2.87 -9.33 3.23
N ASN A 34 2.89 -8.55 4.30
CA ASN A 34 2.83 -7.10 4.19
C ASN A 34 4.05 -6.51 3.45
N LYS A 35 5.26 -7.09 3.60
CA LYS A 35 6.45 -6.66 2.83
C LYS A 35 6.25 -6.89 1.33
N GLN A 36 5.66 -8.01 0.94
CA GLN A 36 5.37 -8.30 -0.47
C GLN A 36 4.31 -7.35 -1.01
N GLU A 37 3.23 -7.14 -0.27
CA GLU A 37 2.16 -6.22 -0.66
C GLU A 37 2.64 -4.77 -0.77
N VAL A 38 3.50 -4.31 0.15
CA VAL A 38 4.13 -2.98 0.05
C VAL A 38 4.94 -2.85 -1.23
N ARG A 39 5.77 -3.84 -1.59
CA ARG A 39 6.56 -3.79 -2.83
C ARG A 39 5.67 -3.73 -4.08
N LYS A 40 4.63 -4.57 -4.14
CA LYS A 40 3.67 -4.57 -5.26
C LYS A 40 2.96 -3.22 -5.38
N LEU A 41 2.55 -2.63 -4.26
CA LEU A 41 1.88 -1.32 -4.25
C LEU A 41 2.83 -0.19 -4.65
N GLU A 42 4.09 -0.21 -4.20
CA GLU A 42 5.10 0.75 -4.61
C GLU A 42 5.36 0.69 -6.12
N GLU A 43 5.49 -0.51 -6.67
CA GLU A 43 5.64 -0.72 -8.12
C GLU A 43 4.40 -0.23 -8.89
N PHE A 44 3.20 -0.63 -8.45
CA PHE A 44 1.94 -0.18 -9.04
C PHE A 44 1.83 1.35 -9.03
N ILE A 45 2.12 2.01 -7.90
CA ILE A 45 2.05 3.47 -7.78
C ILE A 45 3.05 4.12 -8.75
N SER A 46 4.27 3.60 -8.83
CA SER A 46 5.28 4.14 -9.76
C SER A 46 4.83 4.02 -11.21
N GLN A 47 4.31 2.87 -11.62
CA GLN A 47 3.81 2.64 -12.98
C GLN A 47 2.61 3.53 -13.29
N SER A 48 1.67 3.63 -12.35
CA SER A 48 0.45 4.42 -12.47
C SER A 48 0.76 5.93 -12.50
N GLN A 49 1.74 6.41 -11.74
CA GLN A 49 2.24 7.79 -11.86
C GLN A 49 2.84 8.07 -13.24
N GLY A 50 3.63 7.14 -13.78
CA GLY A 50 4.15 7.26 -15.15
C GLY A 50 3.04 7.29 -16.20
N LYS A 51 2.04 6.41 -16.07
CA LYS A 51 0.86 6.39 -16.94
C LYS A 51 0.08 7.70 -16.87
N LEU A 52 -0.10 8.26 -15.67
CA LEU A 52 -0.79 9.54 -15.50
C LEU A 52 -0.07 10.68 -16.21
N ILE A 53 1.26 10.75 -16.10
CA ILE A 53 2.09 11.73 -16.82
C ILE A 53 1.87 11.61 -18.33
N ASN A 54 1.90 10.39 -18.87
CA ASN A 54 1.69 10.16 -20.30
C ASN A 54 0.28 10.59 -20.76
N LEU A 55 -0.75 10.32 -19.96
CA LEU A 55 -2.12 10.76 -20.25
C LEU A 55 -2.25 12.29 -20.22
N GLU A 56 -1.66 12.96 -19.23
CA GLU A 56 -1.66 14.42 -19.12
C GLU A 56 -0.89 15.09 -20.27
N GLN A 57 0.23 14.49 -20.71
CA GLN A 57 0.96 14.92 -21.90
C GLN A 57 0.13 14.74 -23.18
N GLY A 58 -0.52 13.59 -23.36
CA GLY A 58 -1.40 13.33 -24.49
C GLY A 58 -2.55 14.34 -24.58
N LEU A 59 -3.20 14.63 -23.45
CA LEU A 59 -4.22 15.66 -23.37
C LEU A 59 -3.67 17.05 -23.74
N SER A 60 -2.48 17.39 -23.27
CA SER A 60 -1.83 18.67 -23.58
C SER A 60 -1.56 18.84 -25.08
N ILE A 61 -1.14 17.77 -25.76
CA ILE A 61 -0.94 17.76 -27.22
C ILE A 61 -2.25 17.99 -27.96
N ILE A 62 -3.33 17.30 -27.55
CA ILE A 62 -4.66 17.47 -28.14
C ILE A 62 -5.14 18.93 -28.00
N LEU A 63 -5.00 19.50 -26.80
CA LEU A 63 -5.42 20.87 -26.53
C LEU A 63 -4.56 21.90 -27.28
N ALA A 64 -3.24 21.73 -27.33
CA ALA A 64 -2.36 22.61 -28.08
C ALA A 64 -2.70 22.61 -29.58
N SER A 65 -2.91 21.42 -30.15
CA SER A 65 -3.31 21.26 -31.56
C SER A 65 -4.66 21.95 -31.85
N ALA A 66 -5.62 21.85 -30.93
CA ALA A 66 -6.90 22.53 -31.05
C ALA A 66 -6.75 24.06 -31.00
N VAL A 67 -5.91 24.59 -30.10
CA VAL A 67 -5.63 26.03 -29.99
C VAL A 67 -4.96 26.56 -31.26
N ASP A 68 -3.96 25.85 -31.79
CA ASP A 68 -3.26 26.27 -33.00
C ASP A 68 -4.17 26.24 -34.23
N LEU A 69 -5.05 25.24 -34.33
CA LEU A 69 -6.09 25.20 -35.36
C LEU A 69 -6.99 26.45 -35.26
N LEU A 70 -7.53 26.74 -34.09
CA LEU A 70 -8.38 27.93 -33.86
C LEU A 70 -7.64 29.23 -34.23
N ARG A 71 -6.38 29.36 -33.83
CA ARG A 71 -5.55 30.53 -34.15
C ARG A 71 -5.34 30.71 -35.65
N SER A 72 -5.06 29.62 -36.38
CA SER A 72 -4.90 29.65 -37.84
C SER A 72 -6.18 30.08 -38.55
N LEU A 73 -7.32 29.58 -38.10
CA LEU A 73 -8.63 29.90 -38.66
C LEU A 73 -9.03 31.35 -38.42
N MET A 74 -8.82 31.87 -37.21
CA MET A 74 -9.06 33.28 -36.89
C MET A 74 -8.21 34.21 -37.76
N LYS A 75 -6.92 33.88 -37.97
CA LYS A 75 -6.02 34.69 -38.82
C LYS A 75 -6.44 34.70 -40.29
N SER A 76 -6.99 33.59 -40.80
CA SER A 76 -7.38 33.46 -42.21
C SER A 76 -8.76 34.05 -42.54
N LYS A 77 -9.51 34.58 -41.56
CA LYS A 77 -10.94 34.98 -41.70
C LYS A 77 -11.83 33.90 -42.33
N ARG A 78 -11.38 32.64 -42.37
CA ARG A 78 -12.18 31.51 -42.84
C ARG A 78 -13.19 31.17 -41.75
N ARG A 79 -14.40 30.75 -42.16
CA ARG A 79 -15.35 30.14 -41.21
C ARG A 79 -14.62 29.02 -40.47
N LEU A 80 -14.71 29.04 -39.14
CA LEU A 80 -14.24 27.93 -38.31
C LEU A 80 -14.86 26.65 -38.90
N PRO A 81 -14.06 25.65 -39.35
CA PRO A 81 -14.59 24.32 -39.48
C PRO A 81 -15.08 24.00 -38.07
N PHE A 82 -16.37 23.68 -37.96
CA PHE A 82 -16.85 23.02 -36.75
C PHE A 82 -15.82 21.92 -36.46
N PRO A 83 -15.19 21.91 -35.26
CA PRO A 83 -14.29 20.82 -34.93
C PRO A 83 -15.07 19.57 -35.27
N LYS A 84 -14.48 18.67 -36.08
CA LYS A 84 -15.18 17.44 -36.43
C LYS A 84 -15.70 16.87 -35.11
N PRO A 85 -16.97 16.48 -35.02
CA PRO A 85 -17.57 15.98 -33.78
C PRO A 85 -16.73 14.89 -33.09
N GLU A 86 -15.84 14.25 -33.85
CA GLU A 86 -14.82 13.27 -33.46
C GLU A 86 -13.73 13.79 -32.49
N SER A 87 -13.44 15.11 -32.47
CA SER A 87 -12.29 15.69 -31.73
C SER A 87 -12.57 15.97 -30.25
N ALA A 88 -13.82 16.28 -29.89
CA ALA A 88 -14.24 16.49 -28.50
C ALA A 88 -14.37 15.19 -27.68
N PRO A 89 -14.87 14.07 -28.24
CA PRO A 89 -14.90 12.77 -27.60
C PRO A 89 -13.52 12.27 -27.18
N GLU A 90 -12.48 12.52 -27.98
CA GLU A 90 -11.11 12.09 -27.67
C GLU A 90 -10.57 12.81 -26.43
N ALA A 91 -10.71 14.14 -26.35
CA ALA A 91 -10.32 14.90 -25.17
C ALA A 91 -11.12 14.47 -23.92
N ILE A 92 -12.43 14.25 -24.06
CA ILE A 92 -13.29 13.77 -22.97
C ILE A 92 -12.88 12.38 -22.50
N ALA A 93 -12.53 11.47 -23.43
CA ALA A 93 -12.03 10.15 -23.09
C ALA A 93 -10.71 10.23 -22.31
N GLN A 94 -9.78 11.11 -22.73
CA GLN A 94 -8.53 11.35 -22.01
C GLN A 94 -8.79 11.89 -20.58
N PHE A 95 -9.72 12.82 -20.41
CA PHE A 95 -10.10 13.32 -19.08
C PHE A 95 -10.64 12.22 -18.16
N LYS A 96 -11.47 11.31 -18.70
CA LYS A 96 -11.98 10.16 -17.93
C LYS A 96 -10.85 9.23 -17.50
N LEU A 97 -9.95 8.87 -18.42
CA LEU A 97 -8.80 8.02 -18.11
C LEU A 97 -7.90 8.65 -17.03
N ILE A 98 -7.66 9.96 -17.10
CA ILE A 98 -6.92 10.71 -16.08
C ILE A 98 -7.63 10.67 -14.72
N ALA A 99 -8.94 10.87 -14.70
CA ALA A 99 -9.73 10.85 -13.47
C ALA A 99 -9.71 9.48 -12.80
N ASP A 100 -9.90 8.42 -13.59
CA ASP A 100 -9.89 7.03 -13.13
C ASP A 100 -8.50 6.65 -12.58
N GLU A 101 -7.43 7.01 -13.30
CA GLU A 101 -6.05 6.75 -12.87
C GLU A 101 -5.72 7.50 -11.57
N LYS A 102 -6.18 8.76 -11.42
CA LYS A 102 -6.01 9.54 -10.18
C LYS A 102 -6.75 8.91 -9.00
N ALA A 103 -7.95 8.36 -9.23
CA ALA A 103 -8.71 7.65 -8.19
C ALA A 103 -7.98 6.38 -7.75
N GLN A 104 -7.53 5.56 -8.69
CA GLN A 104 -6.75 4.34 -8.41
C GLN A 104 -5.45 4.64 -7.66
N LEU A 105 -4.73 5.70 -8.04
CA LEU A 105 -3.53 6.15 -7.33
C LEU A 105 -3.81 6.55 -5.88
N LYS A 106 -4.93 7.22 -5.64
CA LYS A 106 -5.32 7.64 -4.29
C LYS A 106 -5.56 6.41 -3.41
N GLU A 107 -6.32 5.44 -3.90
CA GLU A 107 -6.61 4.20 -3.18
C GLU A 107 -5.33 3.39 -2.91
N ALA A 108 -4.48 3.23 -3.92
CA ALA A 108 -3.21 2.50 -3.77
C ALA A 108 -2.28 3.17 -2.75
N LYS A 109 -2.20 4.50 -2.73
CA LYS A 109 -1.41 5.25 -1.73
C LYS A 109 -1.95 5.08 -0.32
N GLN A 110 -3.28 5.11 -0.14
CA GLN A 110 -3.91 4.87 1.16
C GLN A 110 -3.63 3.44 1.65
N LEU A 111 -3.75 2.45 0.76
CA LEU A 111 -3.45 1.06 1.08
C LEU A 111 -1.96 0.87 1.41
N LEU A 112 -1.06 1.52 0.66
CA LEU A 112 0.39 1.49 0.94
C LEU A 112 0.71 2.05 2.33
N ALA A 113 0.09 3.18 2.70
CA ALA A 113 0.26 3.76 4.04
C ALA A 113 -0.18 2.79 5.13
N TYR A 114 -1.39 2.22 5.00
CA TYR A 114 -1.90 1.22 5.95
C TYR A 114 -0.96 0.00 6.08
N ARG A 115 -0.45 -0.53 4.97
CA ARG A 115 0.47 -1.68 4.99
C ARG A 115 1.81 -1.33 5.63
N ARG A 116 2.34 -0.13 5.41
CA ARG A 116 3.56 0.36 6.07
C ARG A 116 3.38 0.51 7.58
N ASP A 117 2.22 1.00 8.04
CA ASP A 117 1.92 1.09 9.47
C ASP A 117 1.86 -0.30 10.12
N GLN A 118 1.22 -1.26 9.46
CA GLN A 118 1.19 -2.65 9.90
C GLN A 118 2.59 -3.29 9.97
N LEU A 119 3.49 -2.96 9.04
CA LEU A 119 4.89 -3.39 9.10
C LEU A 119 5.63 -2.72 10.26
N ALA A 120 5.44 -1.42 10.47
CA ALA A 120 6.06 -0.69 11.55
C ALA A 120 5.63 -1.25 12.92
N GLN A 121 4.36 -1.63 13.07
CA GLN A 121 3.86 -2.32 14.25
C GLN A 121 4.56 -3.68 14.44
N LYS A 122 4.59 -4.53 13.41
CA LYS A 122 5.23 -5.85 13.51
C LYS A 122 6.72 -5.80 13.80
N ARG A 123 7.43 -4.80 13.28
CA ARG A 123 8.84 -4.53 13.60
C ARG A 123 9.07 -4.24 15.10
N ARG A 124 8.05 -3.71 15.81
CA ARG A 124 8.10 -3.51 17.27
C ARG A 124 7.68 -4.77 18.03
N ASP A 125 6.60 -5.41 17.58
CA ASP A 125 5.96 -6.51 18.30
C ASP A 125 6.79 -7.80 18.25
N ILE A 126 7.35 -8.15 17.09
CA ILE A 126 8.11 -9.40 16.89
C ILE A 126 9.31 -9.50 17.85
N PRO A 127 10.20 -8.49 17.95
CA PRO A 127 11.31 -8.53 18.91
C PRO A 127 10.85 -8.57 20.37
N TYR A 128 9.77 -7.86 20.71
CA TYR A 128 9.20 -7.87 22.05
C TYR A 128 8.75 -9.28 22.46
N PHE A 129 7.97 -9.95 21.62
CA PHE A 129 7.50 -11.31 21.88
C PHE A 129 8.65 -12.33 21.89
N GLN A 130 9.65 -12.19 21.02
CA GLN A 130 10.86 -13.02 21.07
C GLN A 130 11.61 -12.85 22.40
N GLY A 131 11.73 -11.62 22.89
CA GLY A 131 12.34 -11.33 24.19
C GLY A 131 11.55 -11.92 25.36
N ALA A 132 10.22 -11.79 25.34
CA ALA A 132 9.33 -12.35 26.36
C ALA A 132 9.43 -13.88 26.41
N LEU A 133 9.47 -14.54 25.26
CA LEU A 133 9.64 -16.00 25.16
C LEU A 133 10.99 -16.46 25.73
N LYS A 134 12.07 -15.73 25.46
CA LYS A 134 13.39 -16.03 26.06
C LYS A 134 13.36 -15.90 27.57
N LYS A 135 12.81 -14.81 28.10
CA LYS A 135 12.66 -14.60 29.54
C LYS A 135 11.82 -15.69 30.20
N ASN A 136 10.69 -16.08 29.59
CA ASN A 136 9.86 -17.17 30.11
C ASN A 136 10.60 -18.50 30.14
N ALA A 137 11.37 -18.82 29.09
CA ALA A 137 12.19 -20.03 29.05
C ALA A 137 13.27 -20.03 30.15
N ASP A 138 13.92 -18.89 30.40
CA ASP A 138 14.91 -18.77 31.48
C ASP A 138 14.28 -18.92 32.87
N VAL A 139 13.07 -18.36 33.07
CA VAL A 139 12.31 -18.51 34.33
C VAL A 139 11.87 -19.96 34.53
N GLN A 140 11.42 -20.65 33.48
CA GLN A 140 11.08 -22.08 33.57
C GLN A 140 12.29 -22.89 34.04
N ARG A 141 13.44 -22.75 33.37
CA ARG A 141 14.68 -23.45 33.73
C ARG A 141 15.10 -23.22 35.19
N ARG A 142 14.99 -21.99 35.68
CA ARG A 142 15.35 -21.65 37.07
C ARG A 142 14.42 -22.29 38.11
N ASN A 143 13.17 -22.58 37.74
CA ASN A 143 12.17 -23.18 38.63
C ASN A 143 12.05 -24.71 38.47
N GLY A 144 12.95 -25.35 37.71
CA GLY A 144 12.91 -26.81 37.49
C GLY A 144 11.79 -27.26 36.54
N CYS A 145 11.41 -26.36 35.64
CA CYS A 145 10.48 -26.57 34.53
C CYS A 145 11.19 -26.21 33.21
#